data_AF-A0A954G990-F1
#
_entry.id   AF-A0A954G990-F1
#
_cell.length_a   1.000
_cell.length_b   1.000
_cell.length_c   1.000
_cell.angle_alpha   90.00
_cell.angle_beta   90.00
_cell.angle_gamma   90.00
#
_symmetry.space_group_name_H-M   'P 1'
#
loop_
_entity.id
_entity.type
_entity.pdbx_description
1 polymer ?
#
loop_
_entity_poly.entity_id
_entity_poly.type
_entity_poly.pdbx_seq_one_letter_code
_entity_poly.pdbx_strand_id
1 'polypeptide(L)'
;MPVFHRYSTSLCLLFSVLLNSIASTQAEEKQAGFRELKRFPAKEAHQAVAVDEDSFYAIASRGIARYQKSDGTLLKTWTGPKDSHIRHLNSGVIIDGELYCAHSNWPAAPLKNTVEIFDAKTLKHLETLKFP
;
A
#
# COMPACT_ATOMS: atom_id res chain seq x y z
N MET A 1 -31.41 -72.29 30.00
CA MET A 1 -29.99 -72.67 30.17
C MET A 1 -29.19 -71.90 29.14
N PRO A 2 -28.39 -70.89 29.54
CA PRO A 2 -27.76 -69.93 28.63
C PRO A 2 -26.38 -70.43 28.17
N VAL A 3 -25.95 -70.05 26.96
CA VAL A 3 -24.52 -70.00 26.62
C VAL A 3 -24.25 -68.68 25.93
N PHE A 4 -23.61 -67.77 26.69
CA PHE A 4 -23.03 -66.54 26.21
C PHE A 4 -21.90 -66.85 25.21
N HIS A 5 -21.92 -66.24 24.03
CA HIS A 5 -20.73 -66.11 23.19
C HIS A 5 -20.16 -64.69 23.35
N ARG A 6 -18.91 -64.65 23.83
CA ARG A 6 -18.08 -63.47 24.01
C ARG A 6 -17.79 -62.83 22.65
N TYR A 7 -18.28 -61.61 22.43
CA TYR A 7 -17.81 -60.81 21.31
C TYR A 7 -16.38 -60.33 21.58
N SER A 8 -15.50 -60.67 20.64
CA SER A 8 -14.07 -60.38 20.63
C SER A 8 -13.83 -58.87 20.57
N THR A 9 -13.19 -58.33 21.61
CA THR A 9 -12.73 -56.94 21.71
C THR A 9 -11.72 -56.54 20.62
N SER A 10 -11.21 -57.49 19.82
CA SER A 10 -10.27 -57.21 18.73
C SER A 10 -10.89 -56.61 17.47
N LEU A 11 -12.21 -56.70 17.27
CA LEU A 11 -12.82 -56.22 16.02
C LEU A 11 -13.04 -54.69 16.00
N CYS A 12 -13.10 -54.04 17.16
CA CYS A 12 -13.28 -52.59 17.25
C CYS A 12 -12.00 -51.78 16.94
N LEU A 13 -10.81 -52.37 17.09
CA LEU A 13 -9.54 -51.67 16.85
C LEU A 13 -9.11 -51.65 15.38
N LEU A 14 -9.62 -52.58 14.56
CA LEU A 14 -9.32 -52.60 13.12
C LEU A 14 -10.22 -51.66 12.31
N PHE A 15 -11.43 -51.36 12.80
CA PHE A 15 -12.36 -50.45 12.13
C PHE A 15 -12.00 -48.97 12.33
N SER A 16 -11.31 -48.63 13.43
CA SER A 16 -10.88 -47.26 13.71
C SER A 16 -9.67 -46.80 12.90
N VAL A 17 -8.88 -47.73 12.33
CA VAL A 17 -7.70 -47.39 11.52
C VAL A 17 -8.05 -47.17 10.04
N LEU A 18 -9.12 -47.78 9.53
CA LEU A 18 -9.51 -47.73 8.12
C LEU A 18 -10.27 -46.46 7.69
N LEU A 19 -10.74 -45.64 8.63
CA LEU A 19 -11.46 -44.39 8.34
C LEU A 19 -10.57 -43.14 8.22
N ASN A 20 -9.27 -43.24 8.54
CA ASN A 20 -8.34 -42.10 8.46
C ASN A 20 -7.68 -41.92 7.07
N SER A 21 -8.05 -42.72 6.06
CA SER A 21 -7.51 -42.62 4.71
C SER A 21 -8.38 -41.83 3.73
N ILE A 22 -9.35 -41.04 4.22
CA ILE A 22 -9.86 -39.93 3.41
C ILE A 22 -8.72 -38.91 3.35
N ALA A 23 -7.83 -39.09 2.37
CA ALA A 23 -6.81 -38.13 2.02
C ALA A 23 -7.51 -36.79 1.83
N SER A 24 -7.36 -35.90 2.81
CA SER A 24 -7.63 -34.48 2.64
C SER A 24 -6.79 -34.04 1.46
N THR A 25 -7.41 -33.95 0.29
CA THR A 25 -6.82 -33.27 -0.84
C THR A 25 -6.90 -31.80 -0.48
N GLN A 26 -5.95 -31.34 0.33
CA GLN A 26 -5.75 -29.92 0.57
C GLN A 26 -5.33 -29.36 -0.77
N ALA A 27 -6.25 -28.68 -1.45
CA ALA A 27 -5.89 -27.80 -2.54
C ALA A 27 -4.90 -26.79 -1.93
N GLU A 28 -3.66 -26.78 -2.42
CA GLU A 28 -2.73 -25.70 -2.13
C GLU A 28 -3.38 -24.41 -2.64
N GLU A 29 -3.93 -23.60 -1.74
CA GLU A 29 -4.26 -22.22 -2.06
C GLU A 29 -2.95 -21.57 -2.51
N LYS A 30 -2.85 -21.31 -3.81
CA LYS A 30 -1.70 -20.62 -4.39
C LYS A 30 -1.71 -19.20 -3.83
N GLN A 31 -1.01 -19.03 -2.71
CA GLN A 31 -0.99 -17.78 -1.97
C GLN A 31 -0.49 -16.70 -2.92
N ALA A 32 -1.33 -15.69 -3.17
CA ALA A 32 -0.98 -14.57 -4.02
C ALA A 32 0.20 -13.84 -3.36
N GLY A 33 1.41 -14.12 -3.84
CA GLY A 33 2.65 -13.55 -3.35
C GLY A 33 3.00 -12.28 -4.13
N PHE A 34 3.56 -11.29 -3.45
CA PHE A 34 4.20 -10.16 -4.11
C PHE A 34 5.68 -10.49 -4.32
N ARG A 35 6.15 -10.33 -5.56
CA ARG A 35 7.58 -10.40 -5.87
C ARG A 35 8.09 -8.99 -6.12
N GLU A 36 9.10 -8.59 -5.36
CA GLU A 36 9.80 -7.34 -5.62
C GLU A 36 10.47 -7.38 -7.00
N LEU A 37 10.14 -6.41 -7.85
CA LEU A 37 10.73 -6.29 -9.19
C LEU A 37 11.90 -5.32 -9.21
N LYS A 38 11.76 -4.19 -8.51
CA LYS A 38 12.74 -3.11 -8.43
C LYS A 38 12.58 -2.36 -7.11
N ARG A 39 13.66 -1.74 -6.66
CA ARG A 39 13.69 -0.85 -5.51
C ARG A 39 14.56 0.36 -5.82
N PHE A 40 14.02 1.53 -5.56
CA PHE A 40 14.69 2.80 -5.81
C PHE A 40 14.89 3.54 -4.48
N PRO A 41 16.10 4.05 -4.20
CA PRO A 41 16.30 4.96 -3.09
C PRO A 41 15.66 6.32 -3.44
N ALA A 42 14.74 6.79 -2.59
CA ALA A 42 14.13 8.11 -2.70
C ALA A 42 14.13 8.77 -1.33
N LYS A 43 14.94 9.81 -1.15
CA LYS A 43 15.16 10.42 0.17
C LYS A 43 13.91 11.15 0.66
N GLU A 44 13.10 11.62 -0.26
CA GLU A 44 11.90 12.42 -0.06
C GLU A 44 10.67 11.55 0.23
N ALA A 45 10.76 10.22 0.14
CA ALA A 45 9.63 9.31 0.32
C ALA A 45 9.32 9.10 1.82
N HIS A 46 8.92 10.17 2.50
CA HIS A 46 8.66 10.17 3.94
C HIS A 46 7.19 10.06 4.30
N GLN A 47 6.29 10.47 3.41
CA GLN A 47 4.85 10.56 3.68
C GLN A 47 4.04 9.71 2.70
N ALA A 48 4.33 9.83 1.42
CA ALA A 48 3.57 9.12 0.39
C ALA A 48 4.36 8.92 -0.89
N VAL A 49 3.77 8.12 -1.78
CA VAL A 49 4.18 7.98 -3.17
C VAL A 49 2.95 8.06 -4.06
N ALA A 50 3.03 8.84 -5.14
CA ALA A 50 2.09 8.80 -6.26
C ALA A 50 2.80 8.25 -7.50
N VAL A 51 2.05 7.78 -8.50
CA VAL A 51 2.60 7.20 -9.73
C VAL A 51 1.75 7.59 -10.94
N ASP A 52 2.39 7.86 -12.07
CA ASP A 52 1.74 7.96 -13.40
C ASP A 52 2.26 6.82 -14.31
N GLU A 53 2.19 6.92 -15.63
CA GLU A 53 2.71 5.91 -16.54
C GLU A 53 4.23 5.69 -16.37
N ASP A 54 5.00 6.78 -16.41
CA ASP A 54 6.47 6.77 -16.54
C ASP A 54 7.22 7.16 -15.27
N SER A 55 6.53 7.75 -14.30
CA SER A 55 7.13 8.45 -13.16
C SER A 55 6.54 8.01 -11.83
N PHE A 56 7.37 8.03 -10.79
CA PHE A 56 6.92 7.97 -9.41
C PHE A 56 7.30 9.26 -8.68
N TYR A 57 6.47 9.66 -7.73
CA TYR A 57 6.55 10.92 -7.03
C TYR A 57 6.72 10.62 -5.55
N ALA A 58 7.91 10.82 -5.01
CA ALA A 58 8.19 10.72 -3.58
C ALA A 58 7.73 12.01 -2.89
N ILE A 59 6.89 11.89 -1.87
CA ILE A 59 6.25 13.02 -1.19
C ILE A 59 6.69 13.07 0.27
N ALA A 60 7.19 14.22 0.68
CA ALA A 60 7.48 14.62 2.05
C ALA A 60 6.60 15.82 2.43
N SER A 61 6.57 16.17 3.72
CA SER A 61 5.75 17.25 4.26
C SER A 61 5.85 18.58 3.48
N ARG A 62 7.04 18.88 2.96
CA ARG A 62 7.34 20.12 2.20
C ARG A 62 8.20 19.87 0.97
N GLY A 63 8.19 18.64 0.46
CA GLY A 63 9.05 18.24 -0.65
C GLY A 63 8.34 17.25 -1.57
N ILE A 64 8.55 17.40 -2.87
CA ILE A 64 8.12 16.43 -3.87
C ILE A 64 9.30 16.16 -4.77
N ALA A 65 9.63 14.90 -5.00
CA ALA A 65 10.64 14.49 -5.98
C ALA A 65 10.00 13.55 -7.00
N ARG A 66 10.11 13.92 -8.28
CA ARG A 66 9.67 13.11 -9.42
C ARG A 66 10.86 12.33 -9.95
N TYR A 67 10.67 11.03 -10.09
CA TYR A 67 11.66 10.10 -10.61
C TYR A 67 11.11 9.34 -11.80
N GLN A 68 11.98 8.92 -12.69
CA GLN A 68 11.65 8.00 -13.78
C GLN A 68 11.52 6.57 -13.24
N LYS A 69 10.46 5.84 -13.60
CA LYS A 69 10.22 4.47 -13.14
C LYS A 69 11.15 3.43 -13.76
N SER A 70 11.68 3.69 -14.95
CA SER A 70 12.51 2.72 -15.67
C SER A 70 13.79 2.40 -14.90
N ASP A 71 14.44 3.42 -14.34
CA ASP A 71 15.78 3.35 -13.76
C ASP A 71 15.92 4.08 -12.42
N GLY A 72 14.91 4.83 -11.97
CA GLY A 72 14.97 5.61 -10.73
C GLY A 72 15.70 6.94 -10.88
N THR A 73 15.93 7.44 -12.09
CA THR A 73 16.58 8.74 -12.32
C THR A 73 15.73 9.88 -11.74
N LEU A 74 16.34 10.76 -10.95
CA LEU A 74 15.67 11.98 -10.45
C LEU A 74 15.46 12.97 -11.59
N LEU A 75 14.20 13.29 -11.89
CA LEU A 75 13.83 14.18 -12.98
C LEU A 75 13.58 15.62 -12.50
N LYS A 76 12.89 15.77 -11.36
CA LYS A 76 12.51 17.08 -10.83
C LYS A 76 12.31 17.03 -9.33
N THR A 77 12.58 18.15 -8.67
CA THR A 77 12.22 18.37 -7.28
C THR A 77 11.42 19.66 -7.13
N TRP A 78 10.57 19.67 -6.11
CA TRP A 78 9.92 20.84 -5.58
C TRP A 78 10.13 20.89 -4.08
N THR A 79 10.41 22.08 -3.58
CA THR A 79 10.53 22.36 -2.14
C THR A 79 9.59 23.52 -1.80
N GLY A 80 8.75 23.31 -0.79
CA GLY A 80 7.79 24.31 -0.34
C GLY A 80 8.47 25.61 0.10
N PRO A 81 8.06 26.79 -0.42
CA PRO A 81 8.60 28.09 -0.02
C PRO A 81 8.46 28.28 1.48
N LYS A 82 9.49 28.84 2.14
CA LYS A 82 9.58 28.96 3.61
C LYS A 82 8.31 29.55 4.23
N ASP A 83 7.75 30.57 3.59
CA ASP A 83 6.59 31.33 4.08
C ASP A 83 5.25 30.86 3.49
N SER A 84 5.23 29.74 2.76
CA SER A 84 3.98 29.14 2.26
C SER A 84 3.18 28.46 3.37
N HIS A 85 1.86 28.37 3.19
CA HIS A 85 0.96 27.64 4.09
C HIS A 85 1.15 26.12 4.03
N ILE A 86 1.80 25.60 2.97
CA ILE A 86 2.03 24.16 2.77
C ILE A 86 3.03 23.65 3.81
N ARG A 87 2.57 22.84 4.76
CA ARG A 87 3.34 22.39 5.93
C ARG A 87 3.47 20.88 6.00
N HIS A 88 2.37 20.17 5.72
CA HIS A 88 2.30 18.72 5.78
C HIS A 88 1.56 18.18 4.57
N LEU A 89 2.25 18.01 3.45
CA LEU A 89 1.79 17.11 2.39
C LEU A 89 1.89 15.67 2.90
N ASN A 90 0.78 14.93 2.88
CA ASN A 90 0.67 13.62 3.54
C ASN A 90 0.23 12.48 2.62
N SER A 91 -0.22 12.77 1.40
CA SER A 91 -0.70 11.81 0.42
C SER A 91 -0.67 12.43 -0.96
N GLY A 92 -0.78 11.62 -2.02
CA GLY A 92 -0.98 12.14 -3.36
C GLY A 92 -1.52 11.14 -4.37
N VAL A 93 -2.15 11.64 -5.43
CA VAL A 93 -2.63 10.89 -6.58
C VAL A 93 -2.43 11.70 -7.86
N ILE A 94 -2.14 11.01 -8.97
CA ILE A 94 -2.08 11.64 -10.29
C ILE A 94 -3.45 11.48 -10.96
N ILE A 95 -4.03 12.58 -11.43
CA ILE A 95 -5.26 12.60 -12.23
C ILE A 95 -5.02 13.56 -13.39
N ASP A 96 -5.21 13.10 -14.63
CA ASP A 96 -5.13 13.91 -15.85
C ASP A 96 -3.88 14.81 -15.97
N GLY A 97 -2.72 14.30 -15.54
CA GLY A 97 -1.43 15.01 -15.62
C GLY A 97 -1.16 15.99 -14.47
N GLU A 98 -2.03 16.01 -13.45
CA GLU A 98 -1.88 16.80 -12.25
C GLU A 98 -1.67 15.91 -11.03
N LEU A 99 -0.80 16.36 -10.12
CA LEU A 99 -0.55 15.74 -8.84
C LEU A 99 -1.38 16.45 -7.77
N TYR A 100 -2.37 15.75 -7.25
CA TYR A 100 -3.22 16.19 -6.16
C TYR A 100 -2.61 15.69 -4.86
N CYS A 101 -2.15 16.59 -4.00
CA CYS A 101 -1.60 16.27 -2.70
C CYS A 101 -2.55 16.72 -1.59
N ALA A 102 -2.87 15.83 -0.66
CA ALA A 102 -3.56 16.24 0.55
C ALA A 102 -2.61 16.99 1.48
N HIS A 103 -3.08 18.09 2.07
CA HIS A 103 -2.33 18.95 2.99
C HIS A 103 -3.05 19.10 4.32
N SER A 104 -2.27 19.06 5.41
CA SER A 104 -2.74 19.46 6.73
C SER A 104 -1.95 20.64 7.31
N ASN A 105 -2.65 21.50 8.05
CA ASN A 105 -2.05 22.56 8.87
C ASN A 105 -1.84 22.16 10.34
N TRP A 106 -2.04 20.88 10.71
CA TRP A 106 -1.78 20.38 12.06
C TRP A 106 -0.37 20.80 12.55
N PRO A 107 -0.16 21.13 13.83
CA PRO A 107 -1.12 21.15 14.94
C PRO A 107 -1.90 22.45 15.11
N ALA A 108 -1.89 23.36 14.13
CA ALA A 108 -2.58 24.64 14.26
C ALA A 108 -4.11 24.50 14.29
N ALA A 109 -4.77 25.31 15.12
CA ALA A 109 -6.23 25.42 15.20
C ALA A 109 -6.71 26.82 14.73
N PRO A 110 -7.88 26.92 14.06
CA PRO A 110 -8.70 25.81 13.55
C PRO A 110 -7.98 25.04 12.43
N LEU A 111 -8.41 23.80 12.20
CA LEU A 111 -7.88 22.99 11.08
C LEU A 111 -8.31 23.63 9.76
N LYS A 112 -7.32 23.89 8.91
CA LYS A 112 -7.45 24.45 7.56
C LYS A 112 -6.69 23.54 6.62
N ASN A 113 -7.21 22.33 6.47
CA ASN A 113 -6.69 21.34 5.53
C ASN A 113 -7.09 21.75 4.11
N THR A 114 -6.30 21.32 3.14
CA THR A 114 -6.51 21.66 1.73
C THR A 114 -6.07 20.50 0.83
N VAL A 115 -6.39 20.60 -0.45
CA VAL A 115 -5.73 19.81 -1.51
C VAL A 115 -4.89 20.76 -2.34
N GLU A 116 -3.61 20.42 -2.49
CA GLU A 116 -2.65 21.18 -3.26
C GLU A 116 -2.43 20.51 -4.61
N ILE A 117 -2.70 21.22 -5.70
CA ILE A 117 -2.59 20.71 -7.06
C ILE A 117 -1.27 21.19 -7.65
N PHE A 118 -0.52 20.28 -8.25
CA PHE A 118 0.72 20.57 -8.97
C PHE A 118 0.61 20.04 -10.39
N ASP A 119 1.22 20.73 -11.35
CA ASP A 119 1.49 20.15 -12.67
C ASP A 119 2.47 18.99 -12.48
N ALA A 120 2.11 17.77 -12.86
CA ALA A 120 2.91 16.59 -12.53
C ALA A 120 4.27 16.61 -13.24
N LYS A 121 4.33 17.18 -14.46
CA LYS A 121 5.57 17.20 -15.24
C LYS A 121 6.60 18.15 -14.65
N THR A 122 6.17 19.34 -14.27
CA THR A 122 7.02 20.48 -13.87
C THR A 122 7.12 20.65 -12.36
N LEU A 123 6.21 20.03 -11.60
CA LEU A 123 5.98 20.23 -10.17
C LEU A 123 5.67 21.69 -9.79
N LYS A 124 5.19 22.49 -10.75
CA LYS A 124 4.70 23.83 -10.47
C LYS A 124 3.39 23.70 -9.71
N HIS A 125 3.29 24.35 -8.55
CA HIS A 125 2.03 24.48 -7.82
C HIS A 125 1.04 25.29 -8.66
N LEU A 126 -0.18 24.77 -8.82
CA LEU A 126 -1.23 25.30 -9.67
C LEU A 126 -2.35 25.92 -8.84
N GLU A 127 -2.84 25.19 -7.84
CA GLU A 127 -4.04 25.57 -7.12
C GLU A 127 -4.06 24.99 -5.69
N THR A 128 -4.72 25.71 -4.79
CA THR A 128 -5.06 25.25 -3.44
C THR A 128 -6.59 25.15 -3.35
N LEU A 129 -7.11 23.92 -3.28
CA LEU A 129 -8.52 23.67 -3.05
C LEU A 129 -8.80 23.64 -1.54
N LYS A 130 -9.74 24.47 -1.11
CA LYS A 130 -10.20 24.52 0.29
C LYS A 130 -11.46 23.68 0.45
N PHE A 131 -11.57 23.02 1.61
CA PHE A 131 -12.83 22.40 1.98
C PHE A 131 -13.87 23.47 2.40
N PRO A 132 -15.17 23.21 2.20
CA PRO A 132 -16.25 24.10 2.63
C PRO A 132 -16.23 24.44 4.12
#